data_AF-A0A7X3W9P1-F1
#
_entry.id   AF-A0A7X3W9P1-F1
#
_cell.length_a   1.000
_cell.length_b   1.000
_cell.length_c   1.000
_cell.angle_alpha   90.00
_cell.angle_beta   90.00
_cell.angle_gamma   90.00
#
_symmetry.space_group_name_H-M   'P 1'
#
loop_
_entity.id
_entity.type
_entity.pdbx_description
1 polymer ?
#
loop_
_entity_poly.entity_id
_entity_poly.type
_entity_poly.pdbx_seq_one_letter_code
_entity_poly.pdbx_strand_id
1 'polypeptide(L)'
;MILGQAELHNVHELLDDPGGAGSICCRVPNDLRVTLNESAKNNALQATGCEIRFNLEGPEAAITLQSPDGPTLAEVYQGDFFSALHIVDETPTRITVVCPESEADMRRVTPSDARFDTGLTRVVLPWRPAVRLFSIEGDTSLPRPDQAPQTRYLAYGSSITHGSTAVRPTGTYPARTAELLGTDLFNLGFGGGAHLEAGMAEYIAGRTDWHFATLEMGINVVQSFTVDEFYNRVAYFVTTIADAHPDDWIFCIDIFPCRYDFTGVEKCQTFRSIVAERVLELNRPKLVHVPGDAMLRSNTGLTVDLVHPAPAGFEEMARNLADIIRARRT
;
A
#
# COMPACT_ATOMS: atom_id res chain seq x y z
N MET A 1 -3.14 12.96 6.28
CA MET A 1 -3.91 13.99 7.02
C MET A 1 -3.23 14.30 8.37
N ILE A 2 -3.65 15.32 9.11
CA ILE A 2 -3.07 15.66 10.43
C ILE A 2 -4.08 15.38 11.55
N LEU A 3 -3.63 14.77 12.65
CA LEU A 3 -4.38 14.60 13.89
C LEU A 3 -3.55 15.13 15.06
N GLY A 4 -3.92 16.30 15.61
CA GLY A 4 -3.10 16.96 16.63
C GLY A 4 -1.72 17.34 16.09
N GLN A 5 -0.65 16.82 16.70
CA GLN A 5 0.75 17.01 16.29
C GLN A 5 1.34 15.79 15.56
N ALA A 6 0.49 14.89 15.06
CA ALA A 6 0.90 13.73 14.28
C ALA A 6 0.34 13.80 12.85
N GLU A 7 1.14 13.35 11.89
CA GLU A 7 0.71 13.05 10.53
C GLU A 7 0.18 11.61 10.48
N LEU A 8 -0.99 11.42 9.87
CA LEU A 8 -1.54 10.13 9.48
C LEU A 8 -1.30 9.94 7.97
N HIS A 9 -0.29 9.15 7.64
CA HIS A 9 0.10 8.82 6.27
C HIS A 9 -0.77 7.71 5.69
N ASN A 10 -1.07 7.78 4.39
CA ASN A 10 -2.01 6.88 3.67
C ASN A 10 -3.43 6.81 4.29
N VAL A 11 -3.79 7.76 5.14
CA VAL A 11 -5.15 7.92 5.68
C VAL A 11 -5.78 9.16 5.04
N HIS A 12 -6.90 8.95 4.35
CA HIS A 12 -7.68 10.02 3.72
C HIS A 12 -8.54 10.73 4.76
N GLU A 13 -9.28 9.96 5.56
CA GLU A 13 -10.09 10.48 6.66
C GLU A 13 -10.21 9.47 7.82
N LEU A 14 -10.62 9.99 8.97
CA LEU A 14 -10.97 9.21 10.14
C LEU A 14 -12.48 9.11 10.24
N LEU A 15 -12.99 7.90 10.40
CA LEU A 15 -14.41 7.65 10.59
C LEU A 15 -14.68 7.34 12.06
N ASP A 16 -15.73 7.93 12.61
CA ASP A 16 -16.20 7.57 13.93
C ASP A 16 -16.68 6.12 13.93
N ASP A 17 -16.24 5.34 14.92
CA ASP A 17 -16.77 4.00 15.12
C ASP A 17 -18.25 4.08 15.53
N PRO A 18 -19.16 3.36 14.87
CA PRO A 18 -20.58 3.34 15.24
C PRO A 18 -20.84 2.85 16.68
N GLY A 19 -19.88 2.12 17.28
CA GLY A 19 -19.90 1.68 18.68
C GLY A 19 -19.39 2.73 19.68
N GLY A 20 -18.97 3.91 19.23
CA GLY A 20 -18.58 5.05 20.07
C GLY A 20 -17.18 4.96 20.68
N ALA A 21 -16.31 4.07 20.19
CA ALA A 21 -14.98 3.84 20.74
C ALA A 21 -13.88 3.95 19.67
N GLY A 22 -13.16 5.07 19.68
CA GLY A 22 -12.04 5.34 18.75
C GLY A 22 -12.47 5.66 17.32
N SER A 23 -11.48 6.01 16.48
CA SER A 23 -11.68 6.32 15.06
C SER A 23 -11.04 5.25 14.18
N ILE A 24 -11.64 4.98 13.03
CA ILE A 24 -11.16 4.02 12.04
C ILE A 24 -10.48 4.79 10.90
N CYS A 25 -9.28 4.35 10.51
CA CYS A 25 -8.58 4.91 9.37
C CYS A 25 -9.26 4.47 8.06
N CYS A 26 -9.60 5.44 7.21
CA CYS A 26 -10.12 5.18 5.87
C CYS A 26 -9.12 5.64 4.81
N ARG A 27 -8.72 4.74 3.89
CA ARG A 27 -7.70 5.02 2.87
C ARG A 27 -8.21 5.81 1.65
N VAL A 28 -9.51 5.98 1.53
CA VAL A 28 -10.19 6.70 0.44
C VAL A 28 -11.33 7.55 1.01
N PRO A 29 -11.84 8.55 0.27
CA PRO A 29 -13.05 9.27 0.65
C PRO A 29 -14.20 8.32 0.96
N ASN A 30 -14.93 8.56 2.04
CA ASN A 30 -15.95 7.68 2.57
C ASN A 30 -17.21 7.71 1.69
N ASP A 31 -17.51 8.85 1.07
CA ASP A 31 -18.53 8.99 0.05
C ASP A 31 -18.23 8.10 -1.17
N LEU A 32 -16.97 8.02 -1.61
CA LEU A 32 -16.54 7.05 -2.62
C LEU A 32 -16.65 5.63 -2.08
N ARG A 33 -16.08 5.36 -0.89
CA ARG A 33 -15.99 4.01 -0.29
C ARG A 33 -17.32 3.30 -0.25
N VAL A 34 -18.40 3.98 0.12
CA VAL A 34 -19.74 3.37 0.23
C VAL A 34 -20.39 3.06 -1.11
N THR A 35 -19.83 3.57 -2.22
CA THR A 35 -20.28 3.25 -3.59
C THR A 35 -19.48 2.11 -4.25
N LEU A 36 -18.32 1.74 -3.68
CA LEU A 36 -17.49 0.65 -4.18
C LEU A 36 -18.13 -0.71 -3.90
N ASN A 37 -17.61 -1.77 -4.54
CA ASN A 37 -18.01 -3.12 -4.21
C ASN A 37 -17.77 -3.45 -2.71
N GLU A 38 -18.54 -4.39 -2.15
CA GLU A 38 -18.49 -4.70 -0.72
C GLU A 38 -17.08 -5.05 -0.21
N SER A 39 -16.26 -5.72 -1.02
CA SER A 39 -14.90 -6.02 -0.61
C SER A 39 -14.04 -4.76 -0.53
N ALA A 40 -14.03 -3.91 -1.55
CA ALA A 40 -13.27 -2.65 -1.52
C ALA A 40 -13.76 -1.71 -0.40
N LYS A 41 -15.07 -1.60 -0.21
CA LYS A 41 -15.72 -0.82 0.86
C LYS A 41 -15.22 -1.20 2.26
N ASN A 42 -15.04 -2.49 2.51
CA ASN A 42 -14.56 -3.01 3.81
C ASN A 42 -13.03 -2.93 3.93
N ASN A 43 -12.30 -3.27 2.87
CA ASN A 43 -10.84 -3.22 2.87
C ASN A 43 -10.31 -1.79 2.98
N ALA A 44 -11.04 -0.77 2.51
CA ALA A 44 -10.70 0.63 2.67
C ALA A 44 -10.56 1.09 4.13
N LEU A 45 -11.19 0.38 5.07
CA LEU A 45 -11.11 0.62 6.52
C LEU A 45 -9.94 -0.09 7.19
N GLN A 46 -9.19 -0.91 6.44
CA GLN A 46 -7.98 -1.55 6.94
C GLN A 46 -6.77 -0.66 6.68
N ALA A 47 -5.85 -0.61 7.65
CA ALA A 47 -4.77 0.36 7.69
C ALA A 47 -3.50 -0.10 6.94
N THR A 48 -3.64 -0.86 5.85
CA THR A 48 -2.47 -1.29 5.06
C THR A 48 -1.73 -0.09 4.47
N GLY A 49 -0.42 -0.05 4.67
CA GLY A 49 0.43 1.09 4.29
C GLY A 49 0.19 2.38 5.07
N CYS A 50 -0.66 2.37 6.11
CA CYS A 50 -0.88 3.55 6.95
C CYS A 50 0.20 3.68 8.03
N GLU A 51 0.59 4.91 8.33
CA GLU A 51 1.55 5.20 9.40
C GLU A 51 1.09 6.40 10.23
N ILE A 52 1.43 6.39 11.52
CA ILE A 52 1.38 7.58 12.38
C ILE A 52 2.81 8.10 12.49
N ARG A 53 3.03 9.36 12.10
CA ARG A 53 4.36 9.97 12.03
C ARG A 53 4.42 11.25 12.85
N PHE A 54 5.46 11.39 13.66
CA PHE A 54 5.70 12.56 14.50
C PHE A 54 7.17 12.63 14.91
N ASN A 55 7.63 13.81 15.32
CA ASN A 55 8.86 13.96 16.07
C ASN A 55 8.54 13.90 17.55
N LEU A 56 9.30 13.12 18.31
CA LEU A 56 9.17 13.04 19.75
C LEU A 56 10.01 14.14 20.40
N GLU A 57 9.37 15.06 21.13
CA GLU A 57 10.02 16.17 21.84
C GLU A 57 10.16 15.87 23.35
N GLY A 58 9.25 15.04 23.88
CA GLY A 58 9.25 14.58 25.26
C GLY A 58 10.03 13.27 25.49
N PRO A 59 9.99 12.72 26.72
CA PRO A 59 10.66 11.46 27.04
C PRO A 59 9.98 10.24 26.38
N GLU A 60 8.65 10.31 26.17
CA GLU A 60 7.86 9.26 25.55
C GLU A 60 6.58 9.81 24.90
N ALA A 61 6.05 9.06 23.94
CA ALA A 61 4.71 9.21 23.42
C ALA A 61 3.98 7.87 23.50
N ALA A 62 2.65 7.91 23.54
CA ALA A 62 1.82 6.72 23.58
C ALA A 62 0.71 6.78 22.54
N ILE A 63 0.56 5.69 21.80
CA ILE A 63 -0.49 5.49 20.81
C ILE A 63 -1.39 4.37 21.33
N THR A 64 -2.68 4.67 21.49
CA THR A 64 -3.64 3.65 21.92
C THR A 64 -4.39 3.11 20.71
N LEU A 65 -4.19 1.83 20.40
CA LEU A 65 -4.81 1.12 19.28
C LEU A 65 -5.62 -0.07 19.77
N GLN A 66 -6.64 -0.47 19.01
CA GLN A 66 -7.38 -1.72 19.23
C GLN A 66 -7.60 -2.44 17.89
N SER A 67 -7.58 -3.76 17.92
CA SER A 67 -7.86 -4.62 16.78
C SER A 67 -9.06 -5.52 17.09
N PRO A 68 -10.29 -5.08 16.81
CA PRO A 68 -11.52 -5.75 17.29
C PRO A 68 -11.70 -7.19 16.79
N ASP A 69 -11.17 -7.50 15.60
CA ASP A 69 -11.36 -8.81 14.96
C ASP A 69 -10.15 -9.75 15.16
N GLY A 70 -9.42 -9.56 16.26
CA GLY A 70 -8.30 -10.41 16.68
C GLY A 70 -6.95 -9.70 16.69
N PRO A 71 -5.95 -10.26 17.39
CA PRO A 71 -4.65 -9.63 17.58
C PRO A 71 -3.88 -9.48 16.27
N THR A 72 -3.12 -8.39 16.17
CA THR A 72 -2.32 -8.07 14.97
C THR A 72 -1.05 -7.29 15.35
N LEU A 73 -0.22 -6.94 14.37
CA LEU A 73 1.12 -6.39 14.59
C LEU A 73 1.24 -4.95 14.09
N ALA A 74 1.68 -4.06 14.98
CA ALA A 74 2.17 -2.73 14.65
C ALA A 74 3.70 -2.71 14.74
N GLU A 75 4.36 -1.97 13.85
CA GLU A 75 5.82 -1.81 13.85
C GLU A 75 6.18 -0.36 14.21
N VAL A 76 7.20 -0.18 15.03
CA VAL A 76 7.75 1.15 15.37
C VAL A 76 9.12 1.29 14.74
N TYR A 77 9.32 2.42 14.05
CA TYR A 77 10.57 2.81 13.42
C TYR A 77 11.00 4.19 13.90
N GLN A 78 12.32 4.42 13.91
CA GLN A 78 12.95 5.71 14.12
C GLN A 78 13.80 6.01 12.88
N GLY A 79 13.31 6.90 12.02
CA GLY A 79 13.75 7.02 10.62
C GLY A 79 13.51 5.72 9.86
N ASP A 80 14.59 5.15 9.31
CA ASP A 80 14.60 3.83 8.66
C ASP A 80 14.95 2.67 9.61
N PHE A 81 15.31 2.95 10.88
CA PHE A 81 15.70 1.91 11.84
C PHE A 81 14.46 1.26 12.45
N PHE A 82 14.34 -0.06 12.32
CA PHE A 82 13.34 -0.83 13.06
C PHE A 82 13.64 -0.77 14.56
N SER A 83 12.65 -0.38 15.35
CA SER A 83 12.78 -0.22 16.80
C SER A 83 12.07 -1.34 17.55
N ALA A 84 10.79 -1.57 17.26
CA ALA A 84 9.98 -2.49 18.04
C ALA A 84 8.81 -3.08 17.25
N LEU A 85 8.32 -4.23 17.71
CA LEU A 85 7.08 -4.86 17.27
C LEU A 85 6.11 -4.88 18.45
N HIS A 86 4.88 -4.45 18.23
CA HIS A 86 3.83 -4.47 19.25
C HIS A 86 2.64 -5.28 18.77
N ILE A 87 2.10 -6.11 19.66
CA ILE A 87 0.83 -6.80 19.43
C ILE A 87 -0.28 -5.84 19.82
N VAL A 88 -1.16 -5.52 18.87
CA VAL A 88 -2.41 -4.79 19.10
C VAL A 88 -3.51 -5.81 19.27
N ASP A 89 -4.10 -5.85 20.47
CA ASP A 89 -5.08 -6.86 20.86
C ASP A 89 -6.53 -6.41 20.62
N GLU A 90 -7.49 -7.29 20.92
CA GLU A 90 -8.92 -7.03 20.94
C GLU A 90 -9.32 -6.01 22.02
N THR A 91 -8.46 -5.75 23.00
CA THR A 91 -8.62 -4.66 23.97
C THR A 91 -7.67 -3.50 23.66
N PRO A 92 -8.03 -2.24 24.02
CA PRO A 92 -7.16 -1.09 23.78
C PRO A 92 -5.75 -1.31 24.31
N THR A 93 -4.80 -1.37 23.39
CA THR A 93 -3.39 -1.59 23.62
C THR A 93 -2.67 -0.26 23.56
N ARG A 94 -1.95 0.10 24.62
CA ARG A 94 -1.08 1.27 24.67
C ARG A 94 0.31 0.91 24.14
N ILE A 95 0.69 1.48 23.01
CA ILE A 95 2.04 1.40 22.44
C ILE A 95 2.84 2.60 22.93
N THR A 96 3.78 2.38 23.84
CA THR A 96 4.71 3.41 24.29
C THR A 96 5.93 3.46 23.38
N VAL A 97 6.24 4.65 22.87
CA VAL A 97 7.40 4.93 22.04
C VAL A 97 8.32 5.89 22.78
N VAL A 98 9.60 5.56 22.84
CA VAL A 98 10.65 6.35 23.47
C VAL A 98 11.74 6.65 22.46
N CYS A 99 12.47 7.74 22.64
CA CYS A 99 13.67 8.01 21.85
C CYS A 99 14.72 6.91 22.17
N PRO A 100 15.26 6.20 21.16
CA PRO A 100 16.28 5.17 21.40
C PRO A 100 17.53 5.75 22.07
N GLU A 101 18.10 5.05 23.04
CA GLU A 101 19.37 5.48 23.68
C GLU A 101 20.51 5.66 22.66
N SER A 102 20.46 4.88 21.57
CA SER A 102 21.44 4.94 20.47
C SER A 102 21.15 5.99 19.41
N GLU A 103 20.24 6.94 19.63
CA GLU A 103 19.81 7.90 18.60
C GLU A 103 20.97 8.71 17.99
N ALA A 104 21.90 9.18 18.83
CA ALA A 104 23.07 9.93 18.35
C ALA A 104 23.97 9.07 17.45
N ASP A 105 24.13 7.79 17.76
CA ASP A 105 24.87 6.84 16.92
C ASP A 105 24.11 6.53 15.63
N MET A 106 22.78 6.41 15.69
CA MET A 106 21.94 6.22 14.52
C MET A 106 22.12 7.38 13.55
N ARG A 107 22.09 8.64 14.01
CA ARG A 107 22.34 9.81 13.15
C ARG A 107 23.71 9.77 12.49
N ARG A 108 24.74 9.32 13.22
CA ARG A 108 26.11 9.22 12.71
C ARG A 108 26.27 8.15 11.62
N VAL A 109 25.51 7.06 11.68
CA VAL A 109 25.59 5.97 10.68
C VAL A 109 24.53 6.06 9.58
N THR A 110 23.57 6.98 9.72
CA THR A 110 22.54 7.20 8.71
C THR A 110 23.18 7.81 7.46
N PRO A 111 23.03 7.19 6.28
CA PRO A 111 23.58 7.73 5.05
C PRO A 111 22.81 8.99 4.63
N SER A 112 23.45 9.87 3.85
CA SER A 112 22.85 11.15 3.43
C SER A 112 21.62 10.99 2.52
N ASP A 113 21.46 9.82 1.90
CA ASP A 113 20.35 9.43 1.04
C ASP A 113 19.35 8.50 1.74
N ALA A 114 19.37 8.45 3.08
CA ALA A 114 18.35 7.75 3.85
C ALA A 114 16.95 8.22 3.48
N ARG A 115 16.01 7.28 3.50
CA ARG A 115 14.64 7.51 3.04
C ARG A 115 13.86 8.34 4.07
N PHE A 116 14.08 8.10 5.36
CA PHE A 116 13.49 8.87 6.44
C PHE A 116 14.56 9.45 7.37
N ASP A 117 14.36 10.69 7.80
CA ASP A 117 15.23 11.35 8.78
C ASP A 117 15.23 10.57 10.10
N THR A 118 16.40 10.39 10.70
CA THR A 118 16.57 9.63 11.95
C THR A 118 15.75 10.21 13.10
N GLY A 119 15.37 11.49 13.08
CA GLY A 119 14.54 12.11 14.11
C GLY A 119 13.05 11.78 14.01
N LEU A 120 12.59 11.24 12.89
CA LEU A 120 11.18 10.93 12.66
C LEU A 120 10.79 9.61 13.30
N THR A 121 9.85 9.63 14.24
CA THR A 121 9.20 8.43 14.75
C THR A 121 8.05 8.02 13.83
N ARG A 122 7.97 6.73 13.48
CA ARG A 122 6.94 6.16 12.61
C ARG A 122 6.34 4.93 13.26
N VAL A 123 5.02 4.93 13.45
CA VAL A 123 4.25 3.75 13.87
C VAL A 123 3.50 3.23 12.66
N VAL A 124 3.98 2.15 12.05
CA VAL A 124 3.35 1.49 10.92
C VAL A 124 2.17 0.65 11.44
N LEU A 125 0.99 0.96 10.93
CA LEU A 125 -0.25 0.37 11.41
C LEU A 125 -0.45 -1.05 10.87
N PRO A 126 -1.18 -1.89 11.60
CA PRO A 126 -1.53 -3.23 11.13
C PRO A 126 -2.35 -3.19 9.84
N TRP A 127 -2.03 -4.09 8.90
CA TRP A 127 -2.68 -4.12 7.59
C TRP A 127 -4.01 -4.89 7.55
N ARG A 128 -4.23 -5.79 8.53
CA ARG A 128 -5.50 -6.44 8.84
C ARG A 128 -5.51 -6.94 10.29
N PRO A 129 -6.68 -7.06 10.96
CA PRO A 129 -7.97 -6.52 10.54
C PRO A 129 -7.99 -4.98 10.64
N ALA A 130 -9.16 -4.34 10.50
CA ALA A 130 -9.28 -2.90 10.71
C ALA A 130 -8.90 -2.54 12.15
N VAL A 131 -8.16 -1.45 12.33
CA VAL A 131 -7.72 -0.99 13.65
C VAL A 131 -8.43 0.30 14.04
N ARG A 132 -8.68 0.46 15.34
CA ARG A 132 -9.25 1.66 15.93
C ARG A 132 -8.13 2.44 16.62
N LEU A 133 -8.05 3.73 16.32
CA LEU A 133 -7.18 4.70 16.97
C LEU A 133 -7.95 5.43 18.06
N PHE A 134 -7.50 5.33 19.30
CA PHE A 134 -8.13 5.98 20.45
C PHE A 134 -7.45 7.30 20.82
N SER A 135 -6.12 7.28 20.90
CA SER A 135 -5.35 8.46 21.29
C SER A 135 -3.93 8.43 20.76
N ILE A 136 -3.38 9.63 20.60
CA ILE A 136 -1.95 9.90 20.44
C ILE A 136 -1.63 10.90 21.56
N GLU A 137 -0.82 10.48 22.52
CA GLU A 137 -0.48 11.23 23.73
C GLU A 137 1.04 11.41 23.83
N GLY A 138 1.48 12.52 24.43
CA GLY A 138 2.90 12.84 24.56
C GLY A 138 3.21 14.22 23.98
N ASP A 139 4.42 14.70 24.24
CA ASP A 139 4.93 15.94 23.66
C ASP A 139 5.59 15.64 22.32
N THR A 140 4.90 16.02 21.24
CA THR A 140 5.29 15.71 19.87
C THR A 140 5.13 16.91 18.96
N SER A 141 5.86 16.90 17.85
CA SER A 141 5.72 17.90 16.78
C SER A 141 5.51 17.22 15.43
N LEU A 142 4.89 17.95 14.50
CA LEU A 142 4.67 17.44 13.15
C LEU A 142 6.00 17.14 12.43
N PRO A 143 6.03 16.14 11.53
CA PRO A 143 7.16 15.92 10.64
C PRO A 143 7.51 17.21 9.87
N ARG A 144 8.79 17.55 9.79
CA ARG A 144 9.28 18.62 8.91
C ARG A 144 9.21 18.13 7.45
N PRO A 145 9.09 19.05 6.48
CA PRO A 145 8.94 18.69 5.07
C PRO A 145 10.02 17.76 4.52
N ASP A 146 11.23 17.79 5.07
CA ASP A 146 12.40 17.02 4.61
C ASP A 146 12.62 15.68 5.35
N GLN A 147 11.74 15.32 6.28
CA GLN A 147 11.93 14.10 7.10
C GLN A 147 11.37 12.81 6.48
N ALA A 148 10.58 12.93 5.41
CA ALA A 148 10.02 11.82 4.66
C ALA A 148 10.37 11.96 3.17
N PRO A 149 10.29 10.86 2.39
CA PRO A 149 10.60 10.90 0.97
C PRO A 149 9.72 11.89 0.23
N GLN A 150 10.35 12.73 -0.59
CA GLN A 150 9.62 13.66 -1.45
C GLN A 150 8.90 12.94 -2.58
N THR A 151 9.48 11.85 -3.08
CA THR A 151 8.84 11.02 -4.11
C THR A 151 7.88 10.03 -3.47
N ARG A 152 6.66 9.99 -4.00
CA ARG A 152 5.56 9.15 -3.50
C ARG A 152 5.11 8.16 -4.58
N TYR A 153 4.99 6.90 -4.18
CA TYR A 153 4.58 5.75 -4.96
C TYR A 153 3.13 5.39 -4.60
N LEU A 154 2.22 5.37 -5.58
CA LEU A 154 0.88 4.83 -5.39
C LEU A 154 0.78 3.40 -5.92
N ALA A 155 0.35 2.45 -5.10
CA ALA A 155 0.11 1.07 -5.51
C ALA A 155 -1.38 0.75 -5.40
N TYR A 156 -2.04 0.51 -6.54
CA TYR A 156 -3.42 0.01 -6.59
C TYR A 156 -3.42 -1.47 -6.96
N GLY A 157 -4.29 -2.25 -6.32
CA GLY A 157 -4.40 -3.66 -6.67
C GLY A 157 -5.27 -4.51 -5.77
N SER A 158 -5.06 -5.82 -5.87
CA SER A 158 -5.86 -6.86 -5.21
C SER A 158 -5.40 -7.12 -3.77
N SER A 159 -5.71 -8.31 -3.27
CA SER A 159 -5.21 -8.84 -1.99
C SER A 159 -3.69 -8.94 -1.97
N ILE A 160 -3.05 -9.13 -3.13
CA ILE A 160 -1.60 -9.26 -3.24
C ILE A 160 -0.94 -7.89 -2.98
N THR A 161 -1.46 -6.83 -3.61
CA THR A 161 -1.04 -5.44 -3.32
C THR A 161 -1.40 -5.02 -1.90
N HIS A 162 -2.57 -5.44 -1.39
CA HIS A 162 -3.00 -5.16 -0.02
C HIS A 162 -2.01 -5.73 1.01
N GLY A 163 -1.40 -6.89 0.71
CA GLY A 163 -0.46 -7.56 1.61
C GLY A 163 -0.95 -8.88 2.20
N SER A 164 -1.99 -9.50 1.62
CA SER A 164 -2.43 -10.84 2.03
C SER A 164 -1.26 -11.81 2.11
N THR A 165 -1.14 -12.54 3.22
CA THR A 165 -0.03 -13.46 3.57
C THR A 165 1.32 -12.82 3.88
N ALA A 166 1.43 -11.49 3.90
CA ALA A 166 2.60 -10.83 4.47
C ALA A 166 2.66 -11.07 5.99
N VAL A 167 3.86 -11.39 6.50
CA VAL A 167 4.08 -11.67 7.93
C VAL A 167 4.05 -10.39 8.77
N ARG A 168 4.44 -9.25 8.20
CA ARG A 168 4.51 -7.93 8.85
C ARG A 168 3.98 -6.85 7.91
N PRO A 169 3.44 -5.73 8.43
CA PRO A 169 2.92 -4.62 7.61
C PRO A 169 3.89 -4.11 6.53
N THR A 170 5.18 -4.00 6.86
CA THR A 170 6.22 -3.55 5.92
C THR A 170 6.76 -4.65 4.99
N GLY A 171 6.26 -5.89 5.10
CA GLY A 171 6.71 -7.05 4.32
C GLY A 171 5.99 -7.26 2.98
N THR A 172 5.10 -6.35 2.60
CA THR A 172 4.36 -6.43 1.32
C THR A 172 5.24 -6.02 0.15
N TYR A 173 5.00 -6.53 -1.07
CA TYR A 173 5.82 -6.12 -2.21
C TYR A 173 5.78 -4.59 -2.46
N PRO A 174 4.66 -3.85 -2.27
CA PRO A 174 4.67 -2.40 -2.46
C PRO A 174 5.54 -1.69 -1.42
N ALA A 175 5.50 -2.11 -0.14
CA ALA A 175 6.32 -1.53 0.91
C ALA A 175 7.81 -1.77 0.68
N ARG A 176 8.17 -3.00 0.29
CA ARG A 176 9.56 -3.36 -0.05
C ARG A 176 10.03 -2.65 -1.33
N THR A 177 9.16 -2.48 -2.33
CA THR A 177 9.48 -1.71 -3.54
C THR A 177 9.73 -0.24 -3.21
N ALA A 178 8.89 0.37 -2.36
CA ALA A 178 9.06 1.74 -1.90
C ALA A 178 10.38 1.94 -1.15
N GLU A 179 10.77 0.96 -0.32
CA GLU A 179 12.08 0.94 0.33
C GLU A 179 13.23 0.91 -0.66
N LEU A 180 13.20 -0.02 -1.61
CA LEU A 180 14.25 -0.13 -2.63
C LEU A 180 14.37 1.13 -3.48
N LEU A 181 13.26 1.82 -3.74
CA LEU A 181 13.25 3.04 -4.55
C LEU A 181 13.49 4.33 -3.75
N GLY A 182 13.57 4.27 -2.41
CA GLY A 182 13.71 5.46 -1.57
C GLY A 182 12.48 6.36 -1.62
N THR A 183 11.27 5.78 -1.71
CA THR A 183 10.02 6.51 -1.90
C THR A 183 9.04 6.24 -0.77
N ASP A 184 8.09 7.15 -0.58
CA ASP A 184 6.99 6.97 0.36
C ASP A 184 5.80 6.26 -0.34
N LEU A 185 5.03 5.44 0.38
CA LEU A 185 4.03 4.55 -0.21
C LEU A 185 2.60 4.95 0.12
N PHE A 186 1.76 5.10 -0.90
CA PHE A 186 0.30 4.97 -0.76
C PHE A 186 -0.13 3.59 -1.23
N ASN A 187 -0.59 2.75 -0.29
CA ASN A 187 -1.11 1.43 -0.63
C ASN A 187 -2.64 1.47 -0.72
N LEU A 188 -3.16 1.35 -1.94
CA LEU A 188 -4.56 1.21 -2.31
C LEU A 188 -4.86 -0.22 -2.81
N GLY A 189 -4.30 -1.23 -2.14
CA GLY A 189 -4.70 -2.62 -2.34
C GLY A 189 -6.04 -2.91 -1.67
N PHE A 190 -6.91 -3.68 -2.34
CA PHE A 190 -8.22 -4.09 -1.84
C PHE A 190 -8.46 -5.57 -2.13
N GLY A 191 -8.34 -6.41 -1.09
CA GLY A 191 -8.51 -7.85 -1.22
C GLY A 191 -9.87 -8.27 -1.77
N GLY A 192 -9.92 -8.90 -2.95
CA GLY A 192 -11.19 -9.28 -3.60
C GLY A 192 -12.02 -8.10 -4.10
N GLY A 193 -11.47 -6.87 -4.07
CA GLY A 193 -12.18 -5.64 -4.36
C GLY A 193 -11.57 -4.79 -5.48
N ALA A 194 -10.51 -5.25 -6.14
CA ALA A 194 -9.89 -4.52 -7.24
C ALA A 194 -10.65 -4.79 -8.56
N HIS A 195 -11.84 -4.20 -8.71
CA HIS A 195 -12.75 -4.45 -9.83
C HIS A 195 -12.68 -3.38 -10.93
N LEU A 196 -11.71 -2.47 -10.85
CA LEU A 196 -11.51 -1.39 -11.82
C LEU A 196 -12.74 -0.49 -11.94
N GLU A 197 -13.30 -0.09 -10.80
CA GLU A 197 -14.44 0.81 -10.74
C GLU A 197 -14.09 2.21 -11.25
N ALA A 198 -15.04 2.82 -11.95
CA ALA A 198 -14.88 4.17 -12.49
C ALA A 198 -14.54 5.19 -11.38
N GLY A 199 -15.26 5.17 -10.26
CA GLY A 199 -15.00 6.08 -9.14
C GLY A 199 -13.60 5.91 -8.52
N MET A 200 -13.02 4.71 -8.58
CA MET A 200 -11.63 4.51 -8.14
C MET A 200 -10.63 5.06 -9.16
N ALA A 201 -10.90 4.89 -10.46
CA ALA A 201 -10.09 5.50 -11.52
C ALA A 201 -10.10 7.04 -11.41
N GLU A 202 -11.28 7.63 -11.24
CA GLU A 202 -11.48 9.07 -11.05
C GLU A 202 -10.80 9.58 -9.78
N TYR A 203 -10.88 8.83 -8.68
CA TYR A 203 -10.17 9.18 -7.45
C TYR A 203 -8.66 9.18 -7.63
N ILE A 204 -8.08 8.14 -8.24
CA ILE A 204 -6.64 8.10 -8.50
C ILE A 204 -6.23 9.22 -9.46
N ALA A 205 -7.01 9.46 -10.52
CA ALA A 205 -6.80 10.52 -11.50
C ALA A 205 -6.94 11.95 -10.90
N GLY A 206 -7.76 12.12 -9.86
CA GLY A 206 -7.93 13.40 -9.17
C GLY A 206 -6.83 13.72 -8.16
N ARG A 207 -5.96 12.75 -7.83
CA ARG A 207 -4.91 12.91 -6.82
C ARG A 207 -3.64 13.47 -7.43
N THR A 208 -3.13 14.57 -6.88
CA THR A 208 -1.88 15.22 -7.32
C THR A 208 -0.71 15.00 -6.35
N ASP A 209 -0.83 14.02 -5.45
CA ASP A 209 0.07 13.84 -4.33
C ASP A 209 1.01 12.62 -4.48
N TRP A 210 1.02 11.97 -5.64
CA TRP A 210 1.91 10.87 -6.00
C TRP A 210 2.73 11.21 -7.26
N HIS A 211 3.83 10.49 -7.48
CA HIS A 211 4.82 10.79 -8.55
C HIS A 211 5.00 9.63 -9.55
N PHE A 212 4.60 8.42 -9.15
CA PHE A 212 4.40 7.29 -10.06
C PHE A 212 3.42 6.30 -9.42
N ALA A 213 2.78 5.50 -10.26
CA ALA A 213 1.79 4.53 -9.83
C ALA A 213 2.03 3.13 -10.41
N THR A 214 1.69 2.10 -9.65
CA THR A 214 1.48 0.74 -10.17
C THR A 214 0.01 0.38 -10.06
N LEU A 215 -0.53 -0.20 -11.12
CA LEU A 215 -1.93 -0.59 -11.23
C LEU A 215 -1.97 -2.10 -11.51
N GLU A 216 -2.10 -2.91 -10.46
CA GLU A 216 -2.31 -4.35 -10.56
C GLU A 216 -3.78 -4.66 -10.88
N MET A 217 -4.01 -5.45 -11.93
CA MET A 217 -5.36 -5.65 -12.48
C MET A 217 -5.67 -7.14 -12.76
N GLY A 218 -6.94 -7.50 -12.56
CA GLY A 218 -7.54 -8.70 -13.16
C GLY A 218 -7.80 -9.87 -12.21
N ILE A 219 -6.92 -10.18 -11.25
CA ILE A 219 -7.04 -11.44 -10.50
C ILE A 219 -8.35 -11.58 -9.71
N ASN A 220 -8.94 -10.48 -9.22
CA ASN A 220 -10.21 -10.49 -8.47
C ASN A 220 -11.43 -10.73 -9.35
N VAL A 221 -11.33 -10.50 -10.67
CA VAL A 221 -12.48 -10.56 -11.58
C VAL A 221 -12.40 -11.69 -12.61
N VAL A 222 -11.34 -12.51 -12.57
CA VAL A 222 -11.16 -13.66 -13.47
C VAL A 222 -12.40 -14.55 -13.49
N GLN A 223 -13.04 -14.78 -12.34
CA GLN A 223 -14.21 -15.66 -12.27
C GLN A 223 -15.53 -14.95 -12.56
N SER A 224 -15.63 -13.64 -12.34
CA SER A 224 -16.90 -12.91 -12.34
C SER A 224 -17.18 -12.10 -13.62
N PHE A 225 -16.16 -11.52 -14.26
CA PHE A 225 -16.37 -10.64 -15.43
C PHE A 225 -16.33 -11.41 -16.74
N THR A 226 -17.05 -11.00 -17.77
CA THR A 226 -16.77 -11.50 -19.13
C THR A 226 -15.46 -10.91 -19.66
N VAL A 227 -14.94 -11.45 -20.76
CA VAL A 227 -13.77 -10.86 -21.46
C VAL A 227 -14.06 -9.43 -21.90
N ASP A 228 -15.25 -9.19 -22.49
CA ASP A 228 -15.68 -7.86 -22.93
C ASP A 228 -15.85 -6.88 -21.75
N GLU A 229 -16.38 -7.34 -20.62
CA GLU A 229 -16.48 -6.49 -19.43
C GLU A 229 -15.08 -6.11 -18.94
N PHE A 230 -14.16 -7.06 -18.80
CA PHE A 230 -12.80 -6.77 -18.38
C PHE A 230 -12.08 -5.81 -19.35
N TYR A 231 -12.23 -6.01 -20.66
CA TYR A 231 -11.71 -5.10 -21.67
C TYR A 231 -12.22 -3.67 -21.46
N ASN A 232 -13.53 -3.47 -21.33
CA ASN A 232 -14.12 -2.15 -21.13
C ASN A 232 -13.68 -1.50 -19.80
N ARG A 233 -13.52 -2.31 -18.75
CA ARG A 233 -13.06 -1.86 -17.43
C ARG A 233 -11.61 -1.39 -17.45
N VAL A 234 -10.71 -2.19 -18.03
CA VAL A 234 -9.30 -1.83 -18.24
C VAL A 234 -9.19 -0.59 -19.12
N ALA A 235 -9.98 -0.55 -20.20
CA ALA A 235 -10.03 0.58 -21.12
C ALA A 235 -10.32 1.89 -20.40
N TYR A 236 -11.40 1.94 -19.61
CA TYR A 236 -11.77 3.13 -18.85
C TYR A 236 -10.73 3.44 -17.78
N PHE A 237 -10.39 2.46 -16.94
CA PHE A 237 -9.54 2.67 -15.77
C PHE A 237 -8.15 3.21 -16.13
N VAL A 238 -7.48 2.58 -17.10
CA VAL A 238 -6.13 2.99 -17.52
C VAL A 238 -6.17 4.33 -18.25
N THR A 239 -7.16 4.55 -19.14
CA THR A 239 -7.25 5.80 -19.92
C THR A 239 -7.51 6.99 -19.00
N THR A 240 -8.46 6.87 -18.06
CA THR A 240 -8.80 7.94 -17.11
C THR A 240 -7.59 8.38 -16.28
N ILE A 241 -6.82 7.42 -15.74
CA ILE A 241 -5.64 7.75 -14.92
C ILE A 241 -4.52 8.31 -15.80
N ALA A 242 -4.24 7.68 -16.95
CA ALA A 242 -3.18 8.14 -17.84
C ALA A 242 -3.47 9.52 -18.46
N ASP A 243 -4.73 9.88 -18.69
CA ASP A 243 -5.14 11.19 -19.20
C ASP A 243 -4.92 12.31 -18.19
N ALA A 244 -5.21 12.04 -16.91
CA ALA A 244 -4.96 13.01 -15.85
C ALA A 244 -3.47 13.17 -15.53
N HIS A 245 -2.66 12.14 -15.79
CA HIS A 245 -1.24 12.08 -15.45
C HIS A 245 -0.33 11.80 -16.66
N PRO A 246 -0.31 12.66 -17.69
CA PRO A 246 0.47 12.43 -18.90
C PRO A 246 1.98 12.44 -18.65
N ASP A 247 2.42 13.10 -17.57
CA ASP A 247 3.83 13.29 -17.22
C ASP A 247 4.33 12.38 -16.10
N ASP A 248 3.47 11.59 -15.47
CA ASP A 248 3.86 10.65 -14.41
C ASP A 248 4.04 9.24 -14.97
N TRP A 249 4.90 8.46 -14.30
CA TRP A 249 5.10 7.05 -14.67
C TRP A 249 3.95 6.20 -14.14
N ILE A 250 3.29 5.46 -15.02
CA ILE A 250 2.22 4.51 -14.67
C ILE A 250 2.61 3.13 -15.18
N PHE A 251 2.71 2.18 -14.25
CA PHE A 251 3.06 0.79 -14.52
C PHE A 251 1.81 -0.09 -14.39
N CYS A 252 1.25 -0.50 -15.51
CA CYS A 252 0.10 -1.40 -15.58
C CYS A 252 0.58 -2.84 -15.42
N ILE A 253 0.31 -3.43 -14.25
CA ILE A 253 0.69 -4.80 -13.90
C ILE A 253 -0.49 -5.72 -14.23
N ASP A 254 -0.24 -6.73 -15.07
CA ASP A 254 -1.23 -7.77 -15.33
C ASP A 254 -1.24 -8.87 -14.25
N ILE A 255 -2.02 -9.93 -14.48
CA ILE A 255 -2.23 -10.98 -13.48
C ILE A 255 -0.91 -11.72 -13.20
N PHE A 256 -0.45 -11.70 -11.94
CA PHE A 256 0.65 -12.54 -11.45
C PHE A 256 0.39 -14.04 -11.70
N PRO A 257 1.43 -14.90 -11.73
CA PRO A 257 1.21 -16.34 -11.75
C PRO A 257 0.29 -16.78 -10.62
N CYS A 258 -0.74 -17.54 -10.97
CA CYS A 258 -1.76 -17.93 -10.01
C CYS A 258 -2.36 -19.30 -10.34
N ARG A 259 -3.22 -19.81 -9.46
CA ARG A 259 -3.80 -21.16 -9.56
C ARG A 259 -4.44 -21.44 -10.92
N TYR A 260 -4.99 -20.41 -11.57
CA TYR A 260 -5.67 -20.52 -12.86
C TYR A 260 -4.75 -20.94 -14.01
N ASP A 261 -3.45 -20.61 -13.91
CA ASP A 261 -2.42 -21.04 -14.85
C ASP A 261 -2.18 -22.56 -14.79
N PHE A 262 -2.48 -23.19 -13.65
CA PHE A 262 -2.27 -24.62 -13.42
C PHE A 262 -3.55 -25.45 -13.57
N THR A 263 -4.72 -24.80 -13.55
CA THR A 263 -6.03 -25.48 -13.67
C THR A 263 -6.63 -25.36 -15.08
N GLY A 264 -5.90 -24.84 -16.06
CA GLY A 264 -6.33 -24.77 -17.46
C GLY A 264 -7.38 -23.69 -17.75
N VAL A 265 -7.44 -22.61 -16.97
CA VAL A 265 -8.36 -21.50 -17.21
C VAL A 265 -7.71 -20.50 -18.17
N GLU A 266 -8.09 -20.56 -19.45
CA GLU A 266 -7.51 -19.71 -20.52
C GLU A 266 -7.75 -18.21 -20.31
N LYS A 267 -8.80 -17.86 -19.56
CA LYS A 267 -9.22 -16.47 -19.34
C LYS A 267 -8.14 -15.59 -18.71
N CYS A 268 -7.24 -16.15 -17.90
CA CYS A 268 -6.11 -15.41 -17.36
C CYS A 268 -5.17 -14.91 -18.46
N GLN A 269 -4.89 -15.73 -19.47
CA GLN A 269 -4.05 -15.30 -20.61
C GLN A 269 -4.73 -14.20 -21.41
N THR A 270 -6.03 -14.34 -21.68
CA THR A 270 -6.79 -13.28 -22.35
C THR A 270 -6.77 -11.97 -21.57
N PHE A 271 -6.92 -12.03 -20.24
CA PHE A 271 -6.88 -10.82 -19.40
C PHE A 271 -5.48 -10.17 -19.40
N ARG A 272 -4.39 -10.96 -19.38
CA ARG A 272 -3.04 -10.42 -19.54
C ARG A 272 -2.86 -9.71 -20.89
N SER A 273 -3.32 -10.32 -21.98
CA SER A 273 -3.28 -9.70 -23.31
C SER A 273 -4.05 -8.39 -23.35
N ILE A 274 -5.25 -8.32 -22.76
CA ILE A 274 -6.05 -7.08 -22.71
C ILE A 274 -5.29 -5.93 -22.05
N VAL A 275 -4.61 -6.19 -20.93
CA VAL A 275 -3.82 -5.15 -20.24
C VAL A 275 -2.63 -4.70 -21.11
N ALA A 276 -1.91 -5.65 -21.69
CA ALA A 276 -0.77 -5.37 -22.57
C ALA A 276 -1.19 -4.55 -23.81
N GLU A 277 -2.25 -4.99 -24.48
CA GLU A 277 -2.83 -4.35 -25.67
C GLU A 277 -3.32 -2.95 -25.33
N ARG A 278 -4.00 -2.74 -24.20
CA ARG A 278 -4.43 -1.39 -23.79
C ARG A 278 -3.27 -0.41 -23.64
N VAL A 279 -2.18 -0.83 -23.00
CA VAL A 279 -1.00 0.04 -22.86
C VAL A 279 -0.39 0.34 -24.23
N LEU A 280 -0.30 -0.68 -25.10
CA LEU A 280 0.22 -0.52 -26.45
C LEU A 280 -0.65 0.41 -27.32
N GLU A 281 -1.97 0.28 -27.24
CA GLU A 281 -2.95 1.11 -27.95
C GLU A 281 -2.84 2.60 -27.56
N LEU A 282 -2.70 2.88 -26.27
CA LEU A 282 -2.54 4.25 -25.77
C LEU A 282 -1.18 4.85 -26.16
N ASN A 283 -0.15 4.01 -26.36
CA ASN A 283 1.17 4.36 -26.88
C ASN A 283 1.78 5.62 -26.22
N ARG A 284 1.76 5.68 -24.89
CA ARG A 284 2.31 6.81 -24.12
C ARG A 284 3.71 6.50 -23.61
N PRO A 285 4.64 7.47 -23.62
CA PRO A 285 6.03 7.23 -23.24
C PRO A 285 6.21 6.76 -21.79
N LYS A 286 5.32 7.20 -20.89
CA LYS A 286 5.37 6.91 -19.45
C LYS A 286 4.31 5.92 -18.97
N LEU A 287 3.57 5.30 -19.89
CA LEU A 287 2.64 4.21 -19.59
C LEU A 287 3.30 2.89 -19.97
N VAL A 288 3.55 2.04 -18.97
CA VAL A 288 4.38 0.84 -19.13
C VAL A 288 3.59 -0.38 -18.73
N HIS A 289 3.55 -1.38 -19.61
CA HIS A 289 3.03 -2.70 -19.27
C HIS A 289 4.11 -3.49 -18.52
N VAL A 290 3.70 -4.13 -17.42
CA VAL A 290 4.54 -4.98 -16.59
C VAL A 290 3.88 -6.37 -16.50
N PRO A 291 4.47 -7.40 -17.15
CA PRO A 291 3.98 -8.76 -17.00
C PRO A 291 4.10 -9.25 -15.55
N GLY A 292 3.05 -9.85 -15.01
CA GLY A 292 3.02 -10.35 -13.64
C GLY A 292 4.05 -11.46 -13.39
N ASP A 293 4.35 -12.26 -14.41
CA ASP A 293 5.39 -13.30 -14.37
C ASP A 293 6.82 -12.74 -14.44
N ALA A 294 7.00 -11.50 -14.89
CA ALA A 294 8.29 -10.80 -14.77
C ALA A 294 8.58 -10.38 -13.32
N MET A 295 7.53 -10.16 -12.52
CA MET A 295 7.63 -9.83 -11.10
C MET A 295 7.79 -11.07 -10.22
N LEU A 296 6.97 -12.10 -10.42
CA LEU A 296 7.07 -13.37 -9.68
C LEU A 296 7.38 -14.49 -10.68
N ARG A 297 8.63 -14.96 -10.73
CA ARG A 297 9.06 -15.94 -11.74
C ARG A 297 8.96 -17.37 -11.25
N SER A 298 9.18 -17.58 -9.95
CA SER A 298 9.08 -18.91 -9.35
C SER A 298 7.71 -19.16 -8.74
N ASN A 299 7.05 -20.25 -9.14
CA ASN A 299 5.81 -20.71 -8.50
C ASN A 299 6.03 -21.11 -7.03
N THR A 300 7.26 -21.43 -6.62
CA THR A 300 7.58 -21.66 -5.20
C THR A 300 7.58 -20.38 -4.36
N GLY A 301 7.47 -19.22 -5.01
CA GLY A 301 7.24 -17.95 -4.35
C GLY A 301 5.78 -17.76 -3.92
N LEU A 302 4.86 -18.63 -4.32
CA LEU A 302 3.46 -18.64 -3.87
C LEU A 302 3.28 -19.44 -2.57
N THR A 303 2.22 -19.14 -1.84
CA THR A 303 1.74 -19.98 -0.74
C THR A 303 0.96 -21.19 -1.25
N VAL A 304 0.47 -22.02 -0.33
CA VAL A 304 -0.26 -23.26 -0.63
C VAL A 304 -1.58 -23.05 -1.40
N ASP A 305 -2.11 -21.83 -1.44
CA ASP A 305 -3.30 -21.51 -2.23
C ASP A 305 -3.01 -21.23 -3.71
N LEU A 306 -1.73 -21.18 -4.09
CA LEU A 306 -1.24 -20.87 -5.43
C LEU A 306 -1.74 -19.51 -5.95
N VAL A 307 -2.04 -18.56 -5.06
CA VAL A 307 -2.50 -17.20 -5.42
C VAL A 307 -1.67 -16.15 -4.70
N HIS A 308 -1.54 -16.26 -3.37
CA HIS A 308 -0.84 -15.24 -2.61
C HIS A 308 0.66 -15.53 -2.51
N PRO A 309 1.54 -14.52 -2.57
CA PRO A 309 2.97 -14.72 -2.38
C PRO A 309 3.33 -15.12 -0.94
N ALA A 310 4.27 -16.06 -0.81
CA ALA A 310 5.01 -16.26 0.42
C ALA A 310 5.96 -15.07 0.67
N PRO A 311 6.54 -14.91 1.89
CA PRO A 311 7.46 -13.81 2.18
C PRO A 311 8.61 -13.68 1.16
N ALA A 312 9.21 -14.79 0.75
CA ALA A 312 10.26 -14.78 -0.27
C ALA A 312 9.74 -14.35 -1.66
N GLY A 313 8.48 -14.65 -1.98
CA GLY A 313 7.82 -14.20 -3.21
C GLY A 313 7.54 -12.71 -3.20
N PHE A 314 7.06 -12.14 -2.08
CA PHE A 314 6.93 -10.68 -1.93
C PHE A 314 8.27 -9.96 -2.13
N GLU A 315 9.35 -10.51 -1.58
CA GLU A 315 10.70 -10.00 -1.75
C GLU A 315 11.22 -10.10 -3.20
N GLU A 316 10.93 -11.21 -3.90
CA GLU A 316 11.23 -11.37 -5.33
C GLU A 316 10.49 -10.31 -6.16
N MET A 317 9.18 -10.19 -5.96
CA MET A 317 8.33 -9.23 -6.64
C MET A 317 8.83 -7.79 -6.46
N ALA A 318 9.21 -7.43 -5.23
CA ALA A 318 9.68 -6.10 -4.91
C ALA A 318 10.99 -5.75 -5.63
N ARG A 319 11.97 -6.68 -5.64
CA ARG A 319 13.24 -6.47 -6.35
C ARG A 319 13.03 -6.33 -7.86
N ASN A 320 12.27 -7.26 -8.45
CA ASN A 320 12.01 -7.26 -9.88
C ASN A 320 11.26 -5.98 -10.31
N LEU A 321 10.26 -5.55 -9.53
CA LEU A 321 9.52 -4.32 -9.81
C LEU A 321 10.40 -3.08 -9.65
N ALA A 322 11.22 -2.99 -8.59
CA ALA A 322 12.13 -1.87 -8.40
C ALA A 322 13.13 -1.74 -9.55
N ASP A 323 13.67 -2.85 -10.06
CA ASP A 323 14.59 -2.87 -11.19
C ASP A 323 13.90 -2.45 -12.50
N ILE A 324 12.68 -2.91 -12.75
CA ILE A 324 11.87 -2.48 -13.90
C ILE A 324 11.61 -0.97 -13.84
N ILE A 325 11.24 -0.44 -12.67
CA ILE A 325 10.95 0.98 -12.49
C ILE A 325 12.22 1.83 -12.69
N ARG A 326 13.35 1.43 -12.10
CA ARG A 326 14.64 2.14 -12.27
C ARG A 326 15.06 2.19 -13.73
N ALA A 327 14.96 1.08 -14.46
CA ALA A 327 15.35 0.99 -15.87
C ALA A 327 14.53 1.90 -16.80
N ARG A 328 13.36 2.36 -16.36
CA ARG A 328 12.48 3.26 -17.12
C ARG A 328 12.57 4.72 -16.69
N ARG A 329 12.83 4.97 -15.40
CA ARG A 329 12.92 6.32 -14.81
C ARG A 329 14.27 7.02 -15.04
N THR A 330 15.28 6.31 -15.53
CA THR A 330 16.58 6.89 -15.98
C THR A 330 16.45 7.50 -17.36
#